data_AF-A0A2V8F056-F1
#
_entry.id   AF-A0A2V8F056-F1
#
_cell.length_a   1.000
_cell.length_b   1.000
_cell.length_c   1.000
_cell.angle_alpha   90.00
_cell.angle_beta   90.00
_cell.angle_gamma   90.00
#
_symmetry.space_group_name_H-M   'P 1'
#
loop_
_entity.id
_entity.type
_entity.pdbx_description
1 polymer ?
#
loop_
_entity_poly.entity_id
_entity_poly.type
_entity_poly.pdbx_seq_one_letter_code
_entity_poly.pdbx_strand_id
1 'polypeptide(L)'
;MKHAKVQNLRSLREEMKAVARGERRAPADARKASFNSVEAVVRLLTPDNRRLLSLIRDRKPQSVAELVALTGRAQPNLTRTLAKLEAAGFIQMNIVGRRKAPNS
;
A
#
# COMPACT_ATOMS: atom_id res chain seq x y z
N MET A 1 -4.14 11.04 8.18
CA MET A 1 -3.77 10.51 6.85
C MET A 1 -3.03 11.59 6.07
N LYS A 2 -1.84 11.32 5.55
CA LYS A 2 -1.16 12.26 4.65
C LYS A 2 -1.97 12.36 3.36
N HIS A 3 -2.44 13.55 2.99
CA HIS A 3 -3.24 13.75 1.77
C HIS A 3 -2.51 13.18 0.57
N ALA A 4 -3.10 12.21 -0.13
CA ALA A 4 -2.53 11.61 -1.32
C ALA A 4 -3.19 12.20 -2.58
N LYS A 5 -2.44 12.26 -3.68
CA LYS A 5 -2.93 12.77 -4.96
C LYS A 5 -3.67 11.64 -5.67
N VAL A 6 -4.79 11.94 -6.32
CA VAL A 6 -5.44 11.00 -7.23
C VAL A 6 -4.98 11.34 -8.64
N GLN A 7 -4.10 10.51 -9.17
CA GLN A 7 -3.54 10.66 -10.51
C GLN A 7 -3.21 9.27 -11.06
N ASN A 8 -3.72 8.97 -12.25
CA ASN A 8 -3.40 7.71 -12.89
C ASN A 8 -1.92 7.67 -13.34
N LEU A 9 -1.37 6.45 -13.44
CA LEU A 9 0.03 6.23 -13.76
C LEU A 9 0.48 6.86 -15.09
N ARG A 10 -0.40 6.91 -16.10
CA ARG A 10 -0.09 7.55 -17.38
C ARG A 10 0.12 9.06 -17.18
N SER A 11 -0.82 9.74 -16.54
CA SER A 11 -0.74 11.17 -16.26
C SER A 11 0.47 11.51 -15.37
N LEU A 12 0.74 10.69 -14.35
CA LEU A 12 1.92 10.86 -13.51
C LEU A 12 3.22 10.75 -14.31
N ARG A 13 3.34 9.74 -15.18
CA ARG A 13 4.53 9.58 -16.05
C ARG A 13 4.74 10.76 -16.99
N GLU A 14 3.68 11.28 -17.58
CA GLU A 14 3.78 12.46 -18.46
C GLU A 14 4.17 13.71 -17.68
N GLU A 15 3.63 13.91 -16.46
CA GLU A 15 4.05 15.00 -15.58
C GLU A 15 5.53 14.88 -15.18
N MET A 16 6.00 13.67 -14.84
CA MET A 16 7.41 13.43 -14.52
C MET A 16 8.34 13.71 -15.72
N LYS A 17 7.95 13.30 -16.94
CA LYS A 17 8.73 13.59 -18.16
C LYS A 17 8.82 15.08 -18.44
N ALA A 18 7.70 15.81 -18.36
CA ALA A 18 7.68 17.25 -18.58
C ALA A 18 8.57 18.00 -17.57
N VAL A 19 8.59 17.56 -16.31
CA VAL A 19 9.51 18.09 -15.29
C VAL A 19 10.97 17.79 -15.64
N ALA A 20 11.28 16.56 -16.03
CA ALA A 20 12.64 16.17 -16.42
C ALA A 20 13.15 16.95 -17.66
N ARG A 21 12.25 17.32 -18.58
CA ARG A 21 12.56 18.14 -19.77
C ARG A 21 12.65 19.64 -19.49
N GLY A 22 12.31 20.10 -18.28
CA GLY A 22 12.28 21.52 -17.94
C GLY A 22 11.07 22.30 -18.47
N GLU A 23 10.11 21.61 -19.12
CA GLU A 23 8.87 22.20 -19.64
C GLU A 23 7.90 22.60 -18.52
N ARG A 24 8.07 22.02 -17.33
CA ARG A 24 7.25 22.26 -16.15
C ARG A 24 8.09 22.22 -14.87
N ARG A 25 7.76 23.08 -13.89
CA ARG A 25 8.33 22.96 -12.54
C ARG A 25 7.72 21.78 -11.80
N ALA A 26 8.52 21.12 -10.95
CA ALA A 26 8.03 20.06 -10.08
C ALA A 26 6.86 20.59 -9.22
N PRO A 27 5.70 19.91 -9.21
CA PRO A 27 4.55 20.37 -8.44
C PRO A 27 4.82 20.21 -6.94
N ALA A 28 4.18 21.05 -6.12
CA ALA A 28 4.39 21.07 -4.66
C ALA A 28 4.05 19.73 -3.98
N ASP A 29 3.22 18.91 -4.63
CA ASP A 29 2.82 17.58 -4.19
C ASP A 29 3.68 16.43 -4.77
N ALA A 30 4.77 16.72 -5.48
CA ALA A 30 5.59 15.68 -6.14
C ALA A 30 6.15 14.60 -5.19
N ARG A 31 6.25 14.90 -3.88
CA ARG A 31 6.67 13.93 -2.85
C ARG A 31 5.53 13.08 -2.29
N LYS A 32 4.28 13.38 -2.63
CA LYS A 32 3.09 12.67 -2.14
C LYS A 32 2.87 11.41 -2.99
N ALA A 33 2.35 10.35 -2.35
CA ALA A 33 1.91 9.17 -3.08
C ALA A 33 0.76 9.52 -4.03
N SER A 34 0.78 8.94 -5.23
CA SER A 34 -0.26 9.08 -6.24
C SER A 34 -1.04 7.79 -6.40
N PHE A 35 -2.37 7.87 -6.27
CA PHE A 35 -3.28 6.74 -6.45
C PHE A 35 -4.01 6.83 -7.78
N ASN A 36 -4.20 5.69 -8.44
CA ASN A 36 -4.93 5.64 -9.71
C ASN A 36 -6.40 6.07 -9.57
N SER A 37 -7.06 5.74 -8.45
CA SER A 37 -8.45 6.11 -8.15
C SER A 37 -8.76 5.93 -6.66
N VAL A 38 -9.58 6.82 -6.10
CA VAL A 38 -10.17 6.68 -4.75
C VAL A 38 -11.03 5.42 -4.67
N GLU A 39 -11.78 5.11 -5.73
CA GLU A 39 -12.66 3.94 -5.78
C GLU A 39 -11.86 2.63 -5.65
N ALA A 40 -10.68 2.56 -6.26
CA ALA A 40 -9.80 1.41 -6.14
C ALA A 40 -9.32 1.20 -4.68
N VAL A 41 -9.09 2.30 -3.95
CA VAL A 41 -8.73 2.26 -2.52
C VAL A 41 -9.92 1.79 -1.68
N VAL A 42 -11.13 2.31 -1.93
CA VAL A 42 -12.35 1.89 -1.20
C VAL A 42 -12.63 0.40 -1.41
N ARG A 43 -12.45 -0.12 -2.63
CA ARG A 43 -12.60 -1.55 -2.94
C ARG A 43 -11.63 -2.45 -2.18
N LEU A 44 -10.52 -1.94 -1.66
CA LEU A 44 -9.62 -2.69 -0.78
C LEU A 44 -10.15 -2.84 0.64
N LEU A 45 -11.11 -2.01 1.09
CA LEU A 45 -11.62 -1.99 2.47
C LEU A 45 -12.81 -2.92 2.69
N THR A 46 -12.77 -4.10 2.06
CA THR A 46 -13.73 -5.19 2.33
C THR A 46 -13.73 -5.56 3.81
N PRO A 47 -14.81 -6.15 4.35
CA PRO A 47 -14.84 -6.62 5.75
C PRO A 47 -13.63 -7.50 6.10
N ASP A 48 -13.28 -8.39 5.17
CA ASP A 48 -12.16 -9.32 5.23
C ASP A 48 -10.79 -8.64 5.32
N ASN A 49 -10.60 -7.52 4.61
CA ASN A 49 -9.35 -6.77 4.67
C ASN A 49 -9.32 -5.85 5.89
N ARG A 50 -10.45 -5.29 6.32
CA ARG A 50 -10.54 -4.54 7.59
C ARG A 50 -10.25 -5.43 8.80
N ARG A 51 -10.70 -6.69 8.77
CA ARG A 51 -10.34 -7.69 9.79
C ARG A 51 -8.84 -8.01 9.77
N LEU A 52 -8.26 -8.19 8.57
CA LEU A 52 -6.82 -8.38 8.42
C LEU A 52 -6.01 -7.20 8.98
N LEU A 53 -6.42 -5.96 8.68
CA LEU A 53 -5.78 -4.75 9.20
C LEU A 53 -5.86 -4.68 10.73
N SER A 54 -7.02 -5.01 11.31
CA SER A 54 -7.20 -5.08 12.76
C SER A 54 -6.27 -6.13 13.39
N LEU A 55 -6.15 -7.31 12.78
CA LEU A 55 -5.23 -8.36 13.24
C LEU A 55 -3.77 -7.91 13.19
N ILE A 56 -3.34 -7.22 12.12
CA ILE A 56 -1.98 -6.70 12.00
C ILE A 56 -1.69 -5.70 13.13
N ARG A 57 -2.61 -4.75 13.37
CA ARG A 57 -2.51 -3.75 14.44
C ARG A 57 -2.44 -4.38 15.83
N ASP A 58 -3.36 -5.30 16.11
CA ASP A 58 -3.59 -5.82 17.46
C ASP A 58 -2.59 -6.92 17.83
N ARG A 59 -2.15 -7.73 16.86
CA ARG A 59 -1.26 -8.88 17.09
C ARG A 59 0.21 -8.60 16.76
N LYS A 60 0.50 -7.56 15.96
CA LYS A 60 1.86 -7.18 15.53
C LYS A 60 2.68 -8.40 15.04
N PRO A 61 2.17 -9.13 14.03
CA PRO A 61 2.81 -10.36 13.57
C PRO A 61 4.23 -10.09 13.07
N GLN A 62 5.16 -10.97 13.41
CA GLN A 62 6.58 -10.86 13.07
C GLN A 62 6.90 -11.55 11.73
N SER A 63 5.90 -12.10 11.04
CA SER A 63 6.06 -12.64 9.69
C SER A 63 4.74 -12.82 8.93
N VAL A 64 4.82 -12.94 7.60
CA VAL A 64 3.70 -13.39 6.76
C VAL A 64 3.22 -14.80 7.14
N ALA A 65 4.12 -15.70 7.55
CA ALA A 65 3.77 -17.06 7.96
C ALA A 65 2.92 -17.07 9.24
N GLU A 66 3.20 -16.19 10.19
CA GLU A 66 2.39 -16.04 11.39
C GLU A 66 0.98 -15.55 11.05
N LEU A 67 0.84 -14.63 10.11
CA LEU A 67 -0.48 -14.21 9.64
C LEU A 67 -1.24 -15.33 8.92
N VAL A 68 -0.57 -16.21 8.19
CA VAL A 68 -1.20 -17.41 7.62
C VAL A 68 -1.80 -18.25 8.74
N ALA A 69 -1.05 -18.49 9.82
CA ALA A 69 -1.55 -19.22 10.99
C ALA A 69 -2.71 -18.51 11.69
N LEU A 70 -2.66 -17.18 11.84
CA LEU A 70 -3.72 -16.39 12.48
C LEU A 70 -5.00 -16.29 11.64
N THR A 71 -4.89 -16.31 10.31
CA THR A 71 -6.01 -16.05 9.39
C THR A 71 -6.56 -17.30 8.71
N GLY A 72 -5.78 -18.39 8.66
CA GLY A 72 -6.09 -19.58 7.87
C GLY A 72 -6.03 -19.37 6.35
N ARG A 73 -5.62 -18.18 5.89
CA ARG A 73 -5.57 -17.86 4.45
C ARG A 73 -4.31 -18.42 3.81
N ALA A 74 -4.43 -18.93 2.58
CA ALA A 74 -3.29 -19.35 1.78
C ALA A 74 -2.27 -18.21 1.60
N GLN A 75 -0.99 -18.52 1.78
CA GLN A 75 0.10 -17.53 1.72
C GLN A 75 0.13 -16.70 0.43
N PRO A 76 -0.06 -17.25 -0.79
CA PRO A 76 -0.06 -16.45 -2.02
C PRO A 76 -1.20 -15.42 -2.05
N ASN A 77 -2.37 -15.76 -1.49
CA ASN A 77 -3.50 -14.84 -1.39
C ASN A 77 -3.18 -13.70 -0.42
N LEU A 78 -2.61 -14.04 0.73
CA LEU A 78 -2.27 -13.06 1.74
C LEU A 78 -1.21 -12.09 1.23
N THR A 79 -0.14 -12.57 0.61
CA THR A 79 0.93 -11.74 0.05
C THR A 79 0.40 -10.74 -0.98
N ARG A 80 -0.50 -11.16 -1.89
CA ARG A 80 -1.12 -10.26 -2.87
C ARG A 80 -1.97 -9.17 -2.20
N THR A 81 -2.73 -9.53 -1.16
CA THR A 81 -3.53 -8.56 -0.40
C THR A 81 -2.64 -7.58 0.35
N LEU A 82 -1.60 -8.06 1.03
CA LEU A 82 -0.63 -7.23 1.75
C LEU A 82 0.06 -6.23 0.80
N ALA A 83 0.50 -6.68 -0.38
CA ALA A 83 1.10 -5.79 -1.37
C ALA A 83 0.15 -4.67 -1.84
N LYS A 84 -1.14 -4.98 -2.02
CA LYS A 84 -2.15 -3.96 -2.37
C LYS A 84 -2.41 -2.99 -1.23
N LEU A 85 -2.48 -3.48 0.01
CA LEU A 85 -2.67 -2.65 1.20
C LEU A 85 -1.46 -1.75 1.48
N GLU A 86 -0.25 -2.27 1.27
CA GLU A 86 1.00 -1.50 1.34
C GLU A 86 1.03 -0.42 0.25
N ALA A 87 0.73 -0.79 -0.99
CA ALA A 87 0.65 0.17 -2.09
C ALA A 87 -0.38 1.27 -1.82
N ALA A 88 -1.51 0.93 -1.18
CA ALA A 88 -2.55 1.86 -0.74
C ALA A 88 -2.18 2.66 0.53
N GLY A 89 -1.06 2.37 1.17
CA GLY A 89 -0.59 3.06 2.37
C GLY A 89 -1.29 2.68 3.67
N PHE A 90 -2.02 1.56 3.71
CA PHE A 90 -2.67 1.07 4.92
C PHE A 90 -1.72 0.31 5.85
N ILE A 91 -0.63 -0.24 5.31
CA ILE A 91 0.41 -0.95 6.05
C ILE A 91 1.78 -0.63 5.47
N GLN A 92 2.83 -1.04 6.17
CA GLN A 92 4.21 -1.08 5.70
C GLN A 92 4.77 -2.50 5.86
N MET A 93 5.59 -2.97 4.92
CA MET A 93 6.32 -4.22 5.09
C MET A 93 7.73 -3.95 5.62
N ASN A 94 8.01 -4.45 6.82
CA ASN A 94 9.32 -4.36 7.45
C ASN A 94 10.05 -5.71 7.39
N ILE A 95 11.38 -5.65 7.53
CA ILE A 95 12.19 -6.86 7.74
C ILE A 95 12.43 -7.00 9.25
N VAL A 96 11.92 -8.10 9.82
CA VAL A 96 12.20 -8.50 11.20
C VAL A 96 13.15 -9.69 11.15
N GLY A 97 14.40 -9.47 11.55
CA GLY A 97 15.47 -10.45 11.36
C GLY A 97 15.70 -10.76 9.88
N ARG A 98 15.23 -11.93 9.42
CA ARG A 98 15.29 -12.36 8.01
C ARG A 98 13.92 -12.49 7.34
N ARG A 99 12.83 -12.12 8.03
CA ARG A 99 11.45 -12.32 7.57
C ARG A 99 10.77 -11.00 7.26
N LYS A 100 9.89 -11.02 6.25
CA LYS A 100 8.98 -9.89 5.97
C LYS A 100 7.78 -9.94 6.92
N ALA A 101 7.49 -8.81 7.56
CA ALA A 101 6.41 -8.65 8.53
C ALA A 101 5.63 -7.36 8.21
N PRO A 102 4.29 -7.40 8.19
CA PRO A 102 3.51 -6.19 8.03
C PRO A 102 3.38 -5.42 9.35
N ASN A 103 3.30 -4.10 9.23
CA ASN A 103 3.05 -3.16 10.31
C ASN A 103 1.96 -2.17 9.88
N SER A 104 0.98 -1.88 10.73
CA SER A 104 -0.13 -0.95 10.43
C SER A 104 -0.23 0.17 11.46
#